data_AF-A0A8D8Z635-F1
#
_entry.id   AF-A0A8D8Z635-F1
#
_cell.length_a   1.000
_cell.length_b   1.000
_cell.length_c   1.000
_cell.angle_alpha   90.00
_cell.angle_beta   90.00
_cell.angle_gamma   90.00
#
_symmetry.space_group_name_H-M   'P 1'
#
loop_
_entity.id
_entity.type
_entity.pdbx_description
1 polymer ?
#
loop_
_entity_poly.entity_id
_entity_poly.type
_entity_poly.pdbx_seq_one_letter_code
_entity_poly.pdbx_strand_id
1 'polypeptide(L)'
;MARSALYQVLVILALSALVRAGGHFMRLAMMALMGLMGMWLMHKLAQDYQHYMKPAHAAGKLLGLWKRSIPDQEIEKLKLESHLPFVNENAYITFAEILDYDQSQCARRLVCEVGTTPYTHLNTHEKTIMNILR
;
A
#
# COMPACT_ATOMS: atom_id res chain seq x y z
N MET A 1 41.17 -11.79 55.97
CA MET A 1 40.87 -12.80 54.93
C MET A 1 39.38 -13.12 54.79
N ALA A 2 38.58 -13.19 55.86
CA ALA A 2 37.15 -13.51 55.76
C ALA A 2 36.32 -12.48 54.95
N ARG A 3 36.60 -11.17 55.08
CA ARG A 3 35.85 -10.11 54.37
C ARG A 3 36.04 -10.14 52.85
N SER A 4 37.25 -10.43 52.36
CA SER A 4 37.52 -10.50 50.91
C SER A 4 36.84 -11.69 50.24
N ALA A 5 36.76 -12.84 50.92
CA ALA A 5 36.02 -14.00 50.43
C ALA A 5 34.51 -13.73 50.35
N LEU A 6 33.97 -13.00 51.34
CA LEU A 6 32.55 -12.65 51.39
C LEU A 6 32.13 -11.69 50.26
N TYR A 7 33.00 -10.73 49.91
CA TYR A 7 32.80 -9.87 48.74
C TYR A 7 32.85 -10.64 47.42
N GLN A 8 33.80 -11.58 47.26
CA GLN A 8 33.87 -12.39 46.05
C GLN A 8 32.63 -13.26 45.86
N VAL A 9 32.12 -13.88 46.93
CA VAL A 9 30.89 -14.67 46.88
C VAL A 9 29.66 -13.81 46.52
N LEU A 10 29.55 -12.62 47.09
CA LEU A 10 28.46 -11.68 46.75
C LEU A 10 28.48 -11.24 45.29
N VAL A 11 29.66 -10.95 44.73
CA VAL A 11 29.82 -10.56 43.33
C VAL A 11 29.43 -11.70 42.39
N ILE A 12 29.85 -12.93 42.70
CA ILE A 12 29.50 -14.11 41.90
C ILE A 12 27.99 -14.40 41.94
N LEU A 13 27.37 -14.26 43.11
CA LEU A 13 25.91 -14.40 43.26
C LEU A 13 25.16 -13.33 42.47
N ALA A 14 25.57 -12.06 42.56
CA ALA A 14 24.95 -10.96 41.81
C ALA A 14 25.05 -11.19 40.29
N LEU A 15 26.22 -11.61 39.78
CA LEU A 15 26.41 -11.89 38.37
C LEU A 15 25.58 -13.10 37.90
N SER A 16 25.52 -14.16 38.69
CA SER A 16 24.72 -15.35 38.35
C SER A 16 23.21 -15.07 38.33
N ALA A 17 22.71 -14.22 39.24
CA ALA A 17 21.33 -13.77 39.25
C ALA A 17 21.01 -12.91 38.02
N LEU A 18 21.94 -12.02 37.63
CA LEU A 18 21.81 -11.18 36.45
C LEU A 18 21.72 -12.00 35.16
N VAL A 19 22.58 -13.02 35.01
CA VAL A 19 22.59 -13.92 33.85
C VAL A 19 21.30 -14.75 33.78
N ARG A 20 20.81 -15.24 34.93
CA ARG A 20 19.58 -16.04 34.98
C ARG A 20 18.34 -15.19 34.68
N ALA A 21 18.31 -13.93 35.12
CA ALA A 21 17.27 -12.98 34.73
C ALA A 21 17.37 -12.58 33.23
N GLY A 22 18.59 -12.52 32.69
CA GLY A 22 18.86 -12.21 31.29
C GLY A 22 18.21 -13.18 30.29
N GLY A 23 18.05 -14.46 30.64
CA GLY A 23 17.42 -15.45 29.75
C GLY A 23 15.96 -15.11 29.39
N HIS A 24 15.17 -14.67 30.38
CA HIS A 24 13.80 -14.22 30.14
C HIS A 24 13.74 -12.86 29.44
N PHE A 25 14.70 -11.99 29.74
CA PHE A 25 14.84 -10.68 29.09
C PHE A 25 15.17 -10.81 27.60
N MET A 26 16.04 -11.74 27.21
CA MET A 26 16.41 -11.97 25.80
C MET A 26 15.22 -12.41 24.95
N ARG A 27 14.33 -13.24 25.49
CA ARG A 27 13.11 -13.65 24.78
C ARG A 27 12.16 -12.48 24.56
N LEU A 28 12.03 -11.60 25.55
CA LEU A 28 11.26 -10.35 25.41
C LEU A 28 11.90 -9.41 24.38
N ALA A 29 13.22 -9.27 24.41
CA ALA A 29 13.96 -8.45 23.45
C ALA A 29 13.77 -8.96 22.01
N MET A 30 13.84 -10.27 21.78
CA MET A 30 13.57 -10.86 20.46
C MET A 30 12.12 -10.64 20.00
N MET A 31 11.13 -10.81 20.87
CA MET A 31 9.74 -10.53 20.51
C MET A 31 9.50 -9.05 20.21
N ALA A 32 10.13 -8.15 20.97
CA ALA A 32 10.07 -6.72 20.72
C ALA A 32 10.69 -6.37 19.35
N LEU A 33 11.86 -6.92 19.03
CA LEU A 33 12.52 -6.71 17.74
C LEU A 33 11.67 -7.22 16.57
N MET A 34 11.11 -8.44 16.68
CA MET A 34 10.22 -8.97 15.64
C MET A 34 8.96 -8.12 15.46
N GLY A 35 8.36 -7.64 16.55
CA GLY A 35 7.21 -6.73 16.50
C GLY A 35 7.54 -5.40 15.82
N LEU A 36 8.70 -4.82 16.13
CA LEU A 36 9.16 -3.57 15.53
C LEU A 36 9.44 -3.74 14.03
N MET A 37 10.02 -4.87 13.63
CA MET A 37 10.24 -5.20 12.22
C MET A 37 8.93 -5.40 11.46
N GLY A 38 7.93 -6.06 12.07
CA GLY A 38 6.60 -6.20 11.49
C GLY A 38 5.89 -4.86 11.28
N MET A 39 6.00 -3.96 12.27
CA MET A 39 5.41 -2.62 12.17
C MET A 39 6.11 -1.76 11.11
N TRP A 40 7.43 -1.87 10.97
CA TRP A 40 8.20 -1.23 9.90
C TRP A 40 7.77 -1.72 8.51
N LEU A 41 7.57 -3.03 8.35
CA LEU A 41 7.08 -3.61 7.10
C LEU A 41 5.68 -3.08 6.75
N MET A 42 4.75 -3.08 7.71
CA MET A 42 3.40 -2.57 7.50
C MET A 42 3.40 -1.09 7.13
N HIS A 43 4.28 -0.28 7.73
CA HIS A 43 4.43 1.12 7.38
C HIS A 43 4.92 1.29 5.93
N LYS A 44 5.89 0.48 5.49
CA LYS A 44 6.36 0.49 4.09
C LYS A 44 5.27 0.09 3.11
N LEU A 45 4.52 -0.97 3.42
CA LEU A 45 3.39 -1.39 2.61
C LEU A 45 2.29 -0.32 2.53
N ALA A 46 1.97 0.36 3.64
CA ALA A 46 1.00 1.44 3.65
C ALA A 46 1.47 2.64 2.82
N GLN A 47 2.76 2.98 2.89
CA GLN A 47 3.36 4.05 2.10
C GLN A 47 3.30 3.74 0.59
N ASP A 48 3.66 2.51 0.21
CA ASP A 48 3.59 2.06 -1.18
C ASP A 48 2.14 2.00 -1.67
N TYR A 49 1.21 1.51 -0.85
CA TYR A 49 -0.21 1.47 -1.16
C TYR A 49 -0.75 2.87 -1.49
N GLN A 50 -0.44 3.88 -0.66
CA GLN A 50 -0.86 5.26 -0.92
C GLN A 50 -0.21 5.87 -2.17
N HIS A 51 1.01 5.46 -2.50
CA HIS A 51 1.70 5.95 -3.70
C HIS A 51 1.03 5.43 -4.98
N TYR A 52 0.68 4.14 -5.02
CA TYR A 52 0.08 3.51 -6.21
C TYR A 52 -1.45 3.67 -6.28
N MET A 53 -2.14 3.85 -5.16
CA MET A 53 -3.61 3.98 -5.17
C MET A 53 -4.12 5.36 -5.57
N LYS A 54 -3.37 6.45 -5.34
CA LYS A 54 -3.82 7.81 -5.71
C LYS A 54 -4.13 7.97 -7.21
N PRO A 55 -3.26 7.55 -8.15
CA PRO A 55 -3.58 7.64 -9.58
C PRO A 55 -4.61 6.58 -10.01
N ALA A 56 -4.57 5.36 -9.45
CA ALA A 56 -5.52 4.30 -9.78
C ALA A 56 -6.96 4.59 -9.30
N HIS A 57 -7.13 5.27 -8.16
CA HIS A 57 -8.45 5.75 -7.70
C HIS A 57 -8.98 6.88 -8.59
N ALA A 58 -8.12 7.79 -9.06
CA ALA A 58 -8.52 8.85 -9.98
C ALA A 58 -8.94 8.28 -11.34
N ALA A 59 -8.14 7.37 -11.92
CA ALA A 59 -8.45 6.70 -13.18
C ALA A 59 -9.67 5.77 -13.06
N GLY A 60 -9.81 5.02 -11.97
CA GLY A 60 -10.98 4.17 -11.71
C GLY A 60 -12.28 4.95 -11.52
N LYS A 61 -12.21 6.14 -10.91
CA LYS A 61 -13.34 7.08 -10.75
C LYS A 61 -13.72 7.75 -12.07
N LEU A 62 -12.74 8.07 -12.93
CA LEU A 62 -12.97 8.67 -14.24
C LEU A 62 -13.55 7.67 -15.25
N LEU A 63 -13.07 6.42 -15.22
CA LEU A 63 -13.50 5.36 -16.14
C LEU A 63 -14.72 4.57 -15.66
N GLY A 64 -15.23 4.84 -14.45
CA GLY A 64 -16.36 4.09 -13.87
C GLY A 64 -16.06 2.60 -13.62
N LEU A 65 -14.78 2.21 -13.65
CA LEU A 65 -14.30 0.84 -13.48
C LEU A 65 -14.00 0.49 -12.02
N TRP A 66 -14.32 1.39 -11.09
CA TRP A 66 -14.04 1.19 -9.68
C TRP A 66 -14.94 0.10 -9.07
N LYS A 67 -14.34 -0.66 -8.14
CA LYS A 67 -14.91 -1.85 -7.49
C LYS A 67 -16.30 -1.51 -6.92
N ARG A 68 -17.34 -2.17 -7.43
CA ARG A 68 -18.78 -2.00 -7.13
C ARG A 68 -19.22 -2.21 -5.67
N SER A 69 -18.30 -2.20 -4.71
CA SER A 69 -18.53 -2.70 -3.34
C SER A 69 -18.30 -1.69 -2.22
N ILE A 70 -18.18 -0.39 -2.50
CA ILE A 70 -18.15 0.62 -1.43
C ILE A 70 -19.51 1.33 -1.39
N PRO A 71 -20.21 1.33 -0.25
CA PRO A 71 -21.54 1.94 -0.12
C PRO A 71 -21.48 3.44 -0.42
N ASP A 72 -22.48 3.94 -1.15
CA ASP A 72 -22.55 5.30 -1.70
C ASP A 72 -22.37 6.42 -0.66
N GLN A 73 -22.62 6.14 0.62
CA GLN A 73 -22.50 7.09 1.73
C GLN A 73 -21.05 7.49 2.06
N GLU A 74 -20.05 6.67 1.74
CA GLU A 74 -18.63 7.06 1.94
C GLU A 74 -18.10 7.91 0.78
N ILE A 75 -18.72 7.83 -0.39
CA ILE A 75 -18.33 8.57 -1.59
C ILE A 75 -18.58 10.08 -1.43
N GLU A 76 -19.65 10.47 -0.72
CA GLU A 76 -19.94 11.88 -0.44
C GLU A 76 -18.98 12.51 0.58
N LYS A 77 -18.56 11.76 1.59
CA LYS A 77 -17.58 12.23 2.58
C LYS A 77 -16.18 12.39 1.96
N LEU A 78 -15.78 11.46 1.08
CA LEU A 78 -14.55 11.54 0.31
C LEU A 78 -14.56 12.64 -0.77
N LYS A 79 -15.74 13.05 -1.27
CA LYS A 79 -15.86 14.24 -2.13
C LYS A 79 -15.56 15.52 -1.36
N LEU A 80 -16.02 15.62 -0.11
CA LEU A 80 -15.87 16.83 0.72
C LEU A 80 -14.42 17.03 1.21
N GLU A 81 -13.68 15.95 1.49
CA GLU A 81 -12.24 16.02 1.81
C GLU A 81 -11.33 16.17 0.58
N SER A 82 -11.86 16.00 -0.64
CA SER A 82 -11.11 16.12 -1.90
C SER A 82 -11.03 17.55 -2.45
N HIS A 83 -10.87 18.56 -1.59
CA HIS A 83 -10.21 19.82 -1.98
C HIS A 83 -8.70 19.60 -2.25
N LEU A 84 -8.36 18.51 -2.94
CA LEU A 84 -7.08 18.31 -3.57
C LEU A 84 -7.05 19.21 -4.83
N PRO A 85 -5.97 19.97 -5.07
CA PRO A 85 -5.89 20.95 -6.16
C PRO A 85 -5.71 20.30 -7.55
N PHE A 86 -6.28 19.13 -7.82
CA PHE A 86 -5.92 18.32 -8.98
C PHE A 86 -7.08 17.71 -9.76
N VAL A 87 -8.20 18.43 -9.90
CA VAL A 87 -9.04 18.24 -11.08
C VAL A 87 -9.33 19.63 -11.62
N ASN A 88 -8.33 20.17 -12.33
CA ASN A 88 -8.63 21.22 -13.30
C ASN A 88 -9.59 20.57 -14.30
N GLU A 89 -10.79 21.12 -14.51
CA GLU A 89 -11.79 20.57 -15.44
C GLU A 89 -11.28 20.51 -16.90
N ASN A 90 -10.08 21.04 -17.14
CA ASN A 90 -9.33 21.01 -18.39
C ASN A 90 -8.16 20.00 -18.39
N ALA A 91 -7.98 19.17 -17.36
CA ALA A 91 -6.95 18.14 -17.33
C ALA A 91 -7.44 16.91 -18.12
N TYR A 92 -7.16 16.91 -19.41
CA TYR A 92 -7.35 15.73 -20.27
C TYR A 92 -6.36 14.65 -19.81
N ILE A 93 -6.85 13.70 -19.00
CA ILE A 93 -6.09 12.48 -18.68
C ILE A 93 -5.91 11.73 -19.99
N THR A 94 -4.67 11.70 -20.48
CA THR A 94 -4.35 11.03 -21.74
C THR A 94 -4.24 9.53 -21.50
N PHE A 95 -4.63 8.73 -22.49
CA PHE A 95 -4.52 7.28 -22.39
C PHE A 95 -3.07 6.80 -22.17
N ALA A 96 -2.08 7.58 -22.64
CA ALA A 96 -0.66 7.34 -22.38
C ALA A 96 -0.34 7.30 -20.88
N GLU A 97 -0.90 8.21 -20.09
CA GLU A 97 -0.70 8.25 -18.64
C GLU A 97 -1.32 7.02 -17.96
N ILE A 98 -2.48 6.56 -18.44
CA ILE A 98 -3.13 5.34 -17.94
C ILE A 98 -2.28 4.10 -18.23
N LEU A 99 -1.60 4.05 -19.37
CA LEU A 99 -0.74 2.94 -19.77
C LEU A 99 0.57 2.85 -18.99
N ASP A 100 1.05 3.95 -18.40
CA ASP A 100 2.26 3.96 -17.58
C ASP A 100 2.02 3.32 -16.20
N TYR A 101 0.77 3.32 -15.71
CA TYR A 101 0.39 2.68 -14.46
C TYR A 101 -0.07 1.23 -14.61
N ASP A 102 -0.22 0.74 -15.84
CA ASP A 102 -0.62 -0.64 -16.12
C ASP A 102 0.56 -1.62 -16.09
N GLN A 103 1.01 -1.96 -14.88
CA GLN A 103 2.07 -2.96 -14.66
C GLN A 103 1.71 -4.35 -15.22
N SER A 104 0.41 -4.66 -15.28
CA SER A 104 -0.11 -5.94 -15.79
C SER A 104 -0.26 -6.00 -17.31
N GLN A 105 -0.08 -4.89 -18.03
CA GLN A 105 -0.32 -4.76 -19.47
C GLN A 105 -1.76 -5.10 -19.90
N CYS A 106 -2.71 -5.14 -18.97
CA CYS A 106 -4.10 -5.49 -19.22
C CYS A 106 -4.83 -4.42 -20.05
N ALA A 107 -4.62 -3.14 -19.76
CA ALA A 107 -5.17 -2.03 -20.53
C ALA A 107 -4.57 -1.97 -21.94
N ARG A 108 -3.26 -2.23 -22.08
CA ARG A 108 -2.61 -2.33 -23.41
C ARG A 108 -3.22 -3.45 -24.24
N ARG A 109 -3.38 -4.63 -23.64
CA ARG A 109 -3.97 -5.79 -24.31
C ARG A 109 -5.43 -5.55 -24.70
N LEU A 110 -6.23 -4.99 -23.79
CA LEU A 110 -7.63 -4.64 -24.04
C LEU A 110 -7.75 -3.64 -25.21
N VAL A 111 -6.92 -2.60 -25.25
CA VAL A 111 -6.97 -1.64 -26.35
C VAL A 111 -6.53 -2.23 -27.68
N CYS A 112 -5.52 -3.12 -27.67
CA CYS A 112 -5.15 -3.85 -28.89
C CYS A 112 -6.30 -4.74 -29.36
N GLU A 113 -6.96 -5.45 -28.46
CA GLU A 113 -8.10 -6.33 -28.76
C GLU A 113 -9.28 -5.54 -29.34
N VAL A 114 -9.68 -4.45 -28.67
CA VAL A 114 -10.76 -3.57 -29.13
C VAL A 114 -10.41 -2.88 -30.46
N GLY A 115 -9.16 -2.47 -30.66
CA GLY A 115 -8.69 -1.82 -31.89
C GLY A 115 -8.64 -2.77 -33.10
N THR A 116 -8.44 -4.07 -32.88
CA THR A 116 -8.51 -5.09 -33.94
C THR A 116 -9.93 -5.56 -34.24
N THR A 117 -10.89 -5.25 -33.37
CA THR A 117 -12.29 -5.67 -33.54
C THR A 117 -13.04 -4.68 -34.43
N PRO A 118 -13.82 -5.15 -35.44
CA PRO A 118 -14.59 -4.27 -36.31
C PRO A 118 -15.73 -3.53 -35.57
N TYR A 119 -15.92 -2.23 -35.85
CA TYR A 119 -16.85 -1.32 -35.15
C TYR A 119 -18.29 -1.84 -34.99
N THR A 120 -18.77 -2.67 -35.91
CA THR A 120 -20.09 -3.29 -35.87
C THR A 120 -20.26 -4.28 -34.73
N HIS A 121 -19.16 -4.88 -34.27
CA HIS A 121 -19.13 -5.87 -33.19
C HIS A 121 -18.75 -5.28 -31.83
N LEU A 122 -18.40 -3.99 -31.76
CA LEU A 122 -18.04 -3.35 -30.50
C LEU A 122 -19.27 -3.05 -29.66
N ASN A 123 -19.17 -3.36 -28.38
CA ASN A 123 -20.15 -3.00 -27.36
C ASN A 123 -20.08 -1.48 -27.06
N THR A 124 -21.13 -0.92 -26.45
CA THR A 124 -21.25 0.53 -26.19
C THR A 124 -20.06 1.08 -25.37
N HIS A 125 -19.54 0.28 -24.44
CA HIS A 125 -18.37 0.64 -23.63
C HIS A 125 -17.06 0.61 -24.45
N GLU A 126 -16.89 -0.38 -25.32
CA GLU A 126 -15.72 -0.49 -26.21
C GLU A 126 -15.68 0.66 -27.23
N LYS A 127 -16.85 1.06 -27.74
CA LYS A 127 -16.99 2.25 -28.60
C LYS A 127 -16.58 3.53 -27.89
N THR A 128 -16.91 3.64 -26.60
CA THR A 128 -16.52 4.79 -25.77
C THR A 128 -15.00 4.82 -25.57
N ILE A 129 -14.38 3.66 -25.32
CA ILE A 129 -12.92 3.52 -25.23
C ILE A 129 -12.25 3.94 -26.56
N MET A 130 -12.78 3.47 -27.70
CA MET A 130 -12.27 3.88 -29.02
C MET A 130 -12.41 5.37 -29.30
N ASN A 131 -13.42 6.04 -28.76
CA ASN A 131 -13.58 7.49 -28.89
C ASN A 131 -12.62 8.28 -28.00
N ILE A 132 -12.14 7.71 -26.89
CA ILE A 132 -11.14 8.33 -26.01
C ILE A 132 -9.72 8.14 -26.56
N LEU A 133 -9.50 7.07 -27.34
CA LEU A 133 -8.20 6.75 -27.96
C LEU A 133 -7.89 7.55 -29.23
N ARG A 134 -8.89 8.20 -29.83
CA ARG A 134 -8.81 8.87 -31.13
C ARG A 134 -8.77 10.38 -30.96
#